data_AF-A0A4W5JQV7-F1
#
_entry.id   AF-A0A4W5JQV7-F1
#
_cell.length_a   1.000
_cell.length_b   1.000
_cell.length_c   1.000
_cell.angle_alpha   90.00
_cell.angle_beta   90.00
_cell.angle_gamma   90.00
#
_symmetry.space_group_name_H-M   'P 1'
#
loop_
_entity.id
_entity.type
_entity.pdbx_description
1 polymer ?
#
loop_
_entity_poly.entity_id
_entity_poly.type
_entity_poly.pdbx_seq_one_letter_code
_entity_poly.pdbx_strand_id
1 'polypeptide(L)'
;ESQKYEAVRWILVFAIGVSVGLVGLFVDFFVRLFTKFKFNLVGKSVEECSEKGCLAPSLFELLAFNMTFIFIASVLVLIEPVAASSGIPEIKSYLNGVKIPGIVQLRTFLCKAIGVLFTVAGGTTT
;
A
#
# COMPACT_ATOMS: atom_id res chain seq x y z
N GLU A 1 -38.87 -16.44 7.98
CA GLU A 1 -37.87 -16.05 6.95
C GLU A 1 -36.87 -15.00 7.44
N SER A 2 -37.28 -13.98 8.21
CA SER A 2 -36.41 -12.92 8.77
C SER A 2 -35.13 -13.39 9.49
N GLN A 3 -35.20 -14.44 10.32
CA GLN A 3 -34.05 -14.95 11.10
C GLN A 3 -32.91 -15.49 10.22
N LYS A 4 -33.20 -16.06 9.05
CA LYS A 4 -32.16 -16.54 8.12
C LYS A 4 -31.38 -15.38 7.51
N TYR A 5 -32.07 -14.28 7.18
CA TYR A 5 -31.43 -13.08 6.62
C TYR A 5 -30.50 -12.40 7.64
N GLU A 6 -30.91 -12.39 8.91
CA GLU A 6 -30.11 -11.81 9.98
C GLU A 6 -28.81 -12.60 10.20
N ALA A 7 -28.91 -13.94 10.27
CA ALA A 7 -27.74 -14.82 10.35
C ALA A 7 -26.79 -14.66 9.15
N VAL A 8 -27.32 -14.62 7.92
CA VAL A 8 -26.52 -14.39 6.70
C VAL A 8 -25.81 -13.04 6.74
N ARG A 9 -26.48 -11.99 7.25
CA ARG A 9 -25.88 -10.66 7.38
C ARG A 9 -24.70 -10.66 8.36
N TRP A 10 -24.84 -11.30 9.52
CA TRP A 10 -23.73 -11.41 10.48
C TRP A 10 -22.54 -12.20 9.92
N ILE A 11 -22.81 -13.30 9.23
CA ILE A 11 -21.77 -14.11 8.57
C ILE A 11 -21.05 -13.29 7.48
N LEU A 12 -21.79 -12.52 6.68
CA LEU A 12 -21.21 -11.64 5.65
C LEU A 12 -20.31 -10.55 6.26
N VAL A 13 -20.77 -9.87 7.32
CA VAL A 13 -19.96 -8.82 7.98
C VAL A 13 -18.68 -9.43 8.56
N PHE A 14 -18.77 -10.61 9.16
CA PHE A 14 -17.60 -11.33 9.65
C PHE A 14 -16.63 -11.70 8.52
N ALA A 15 -17.13 -12.25 7.41
CA ALA A 15 -16.31 -12.60 6.26
C ALA A 15 -15.60 -11.38 5.61
N ILE A 16 -16.29 -10.24 5.53
CA ILE A 16 -15.70 -8.98 5.05
C ILE A 16 -14.59 -8.53 6.01
N GLY A 17 -14.81 -8.58 7.33
CA GLY A 17 -13.79 -8.23 8.31
C GLY A 17 -12.54 -9.12 8.22
N VAL A 18 -12.71 -10.43 8.11
CA VAL A 18 -11.60 -11.39 7.98
C VAL A 18 -10.81 -11.15 6.68
N SER A 19 -11.50 -10.96 5.56
CA SER A 19 -10.84 -10.74 4.27
C SER A 19 -10.06 -9.42 4.23
N VAL A 20 -10.62 -8.32 4.74
CA VAL A 20 -9.93 -7.02 4.85
C VAL A 20 -8.72 -7.12 5.79
N GLY A 21 -8.88 -7.78 6.93
CA GLY A 21 -7.78 -8.00 7.88
C GLY A 21 -6.64 -8.82 7.26
N LEU A 22 -6.96 -9.88 6.51
CA LEU A 22 -5.98 -10.71 5.83
C LEU A 22 -5.20 -9.92 4.77
N VAL A 23 -5.88 -9.09 3.98
CA VAL A 23 -5.21 -8.22 3.00
C VAL A 23 -4.29 -7.21 3.69
N GLY A 24 -4.75 -6.61 4.79
CA GLY A 24 -3.94 -5.68 5.58
C GLY A 24 -2.66 -6.33 6.12
N LEU A 25 -2.78 -7.53 6.68
CA LEU A 25 -1.62 -8.32 7.16
C LEU A 25 -0.66 -8.67 6.01
N PHE A 26 -1.21 -9.05 4.86
CA PHE A 26 -0.39 -9.37 3.68
C PHE A 26 0.42 -8.15 3.26
N VAL A 27 -0.21 -6.99 3.06
CA VAL A 27 0.48 -5.75 2.67
C VAL A 27 1.53 -5.36 3.72
N ASP A 28 1.20 -5.37 5.01
CA ASP A 28 2.13 -5.03 6.10
C ASP A 28 3.34 -5.99 6.12
N PHE A 29 3.12 -7.29 5.90
CA PHE A 29 4.19 -8.27 5.80
C PHE A 29 5.16 -7.95 4.65
N PHE A 30 4.65 -7.66 3.44
CA PHE A 30 5.50 -7.29 2.30
C PHE A 30 6.24 -5.98 2.52
N VAL A 31 5.58 -4.95 3.06
CA VAL A 31 6.21 -3.67 3.39
C VAL A 31 7.37 -3.89 4.35
N ARG A 32 7.18 -4.66 5.42
CA ARG A 32 8.25 -4.99 6.37
C ARG A 32 9.37 -5.77 5.73
N LEU A 33 9.07 -6.70 4.83
CA LEU A 33 10.07 -7.49 4.12
C LEU A 33 10.95 -6.59 3.24
N PHE A 34 10.34 -5.72 2.41
CA PHE A 34 11.07 -4.77 1.57
C PHE A 34 11.87 -3.77 2.39
N THR A 35 11.29 -3.26 3.48
CA THR A 35 11.95 -2.31 4.38
C THR A 35 13.17 -2.96 5.04
N LYS A 36 13.04 -4.18 5.59
CA LYS A 36 14.16 -4.93 6.16
C LYS A 36 15.23 -5.24 5.12
N PHE A 37 14.84 -5.62 3.91
CA PHE A 37 15.78 -5.91 2.83
C PHE A 37 16.60 -4.66 2.47
N LYS A 38 15.94 -3.51 2.31
CA LYS A 38 16.58 -2.22 2.08
C LYS A 38 17.54 -1.84 3.21
N PHE A 39 17.10 -1.92 4.47
CA PHE A 39 17.95 -1.60 5.62
C PHE A 39 19.10 -2.58 5.81
N ASN A 40 18.96 -3.85 5.42
CA ASN A 40 20.04 -4.82 5.50
C ASN A 40 21.12 -4.53 4.43
N LEU A 41 20.72 -4.23 3.20
CA LEU A 41 21.63 -3.81 2.14
C LEU A 41 22.37 -2.52 2.52
N VAL A 42 21.62 -1.51 2.96
CA VAL A 42 22.21 -0.22 3.36
C VAL A 42 23.04 -0.36 4.63
N GLY A 43 22.60 -1.17 5.61
CA GLY A 43 23.32 -1.42 6.84
C GLY A 43 24.71 -1.98 6.59
N LYS A 44 24.83 -2.97 5.69
CA LYS A 44 26.14 -3.51 5.28
C LYS A 44 27.02 -2.45 4.60
N SER A 45 26.46 -1.67 3.68
CA SER A 45 27.20 -0.59 3.01
C SER A 45 27.61 0.54 3.97
N VAL A 46 26.80 0.85 4.99
CA VAL A 46 27.09 1.85 6.02
C VAL A 46 28.21 1.39 6.94
N GLU A 47 28.18 0.14 7.39
CA GLU A 47 29.17 -0.42 8.33
C GLU A 47 30.57 -0.43 7.70
N GLU A 48 30.67 -0.82 6.43
CA GLU A 48 31.92 -0.80 5.65
C GLU A 48 32.42 0.63 5.32
N CYS A 49 31.51 1.59 5.18
CA CYS A 49 31.83 2.99 4.90
C CYS A 49 32.06 3.85 6.17
N SER A 50 31.60 3.42 7.33
CA SER A 50 31.74 4.16 8.60
C SER A 50 33.19 4.25 9.04
N GLU A 51 34.03 3.27 8.68
CA GLU A 51 35.47 3.29 8.96
C GLU A 51 36.22 4.32 8.08
N LYS A 52 35.63 4.71 6.94
CA LYS A 52 36.24 5.61 5.94
C LYS A 52 35.60 7.00 5.86
N GLY A 53 34.56 7.29 6.64
CA GLY A 53 33.88 8.59 6.68
C GLY A 53 32.96 8.88 5.48
N CYS A 54 32.51 7.87 4.74
CA CYS A 54 31.74 8.04 3.49
C CYS A 54 30.24 7.78 3.69
N LEU A 55 29.55 8.58 4.52
CA LEU A 55 28.10 8.43 4.78
C LEU A 55 27.21 8.85 3.60
N ALA A 56 27.67 9.81 2.81
CA ALA A 56 26.94 10.39 1.68
C ALA A 56 26.56 9.39 0.56
N PRO A 57 27.45 8.52 0.04
CA PRO A 57 27.11 7.58 -1.02
C PRO A 57 26.04 6.56 -0.62
N SER A 58 26.10 6.05 0.61
CA SER A 58 25.10 5.12 1.16
C SER A 58 23.69 5.74 1.22
N LEU A 59 23.60 7.00 1.67
CA LEU A 59 22.34 7.73 1.69
C LEU A 59 21.79 7.99 0.28
N PHE A 60 22.68 8.25 -0.69
CA PHE A 60 22.28 8.45 -2.07
C PHE A 60 21.73 7.17 -2.70
N GLU A 61 22.33 6.02 -2.40
CA GLU A 61 21.88 4.71 -2.86
C GLU A 61 20.52 4.33 -2.24
N LEU A 62 20.34 4.56 -0.94
CA LEU A 62 19.03 4.43 -0.26
C LEU A 62 17.97 5.32 -0.93
N LEU A 63 18.31 6.60 -1.20
CA LEU A 63 17.41 7.56 -1.82
C LEU A 63 17.03 7.13 -3.24
N ALA A 64 17.99 6.65 -4.02
CA ALA A 64 17.75 6.15 -5.37
C ALA A 64 16.79 4.96 -5.36
N PHE A 65 16.99 3.98 -4.47
CA PHE A 65 16.07 2.85 -4.30
C PHE A 65 14.65 3.30 -3.94
N ASN A 66 14.52 4.20 -2.96
CA ASN A 66 13.21 4.76 -2.57
C ASN A 66 12.52 5.47 -3.76
N MET A 67 13.27 6.26 -4.52
CA MET A 67 12.77 6.98 -5.70
C MET A 67 12.27 6.01 -6.79
N THR A 68 12.97 4.90 -7.03
CA THR A 68 12.51 3.88 -8.00
C THR A 68 11.19 3.25 -7.57
N PHE A 69 11.03 2.90 -6.29
CA PHE A 69 9.78 2.35 -5.79
C PHE A 69 8.61 3.34 -5.92
N ILE A 70 8.84 4.61 -5.56
CA ILE A 70 7.82 5.67 -5.68
C ILE A 70 7.49 5.95 -7.14
N PHE A 71 8.49 5.92 -8.04
CA PHE A 71 8.27 6.10 -9.47
C PHE A 71 7.37 5.00 -10.04
N ILE A 72 7.60 3.74 -9.67
CA ILE A 72 6.74 2.61 -10.06
C ILE A 72 5.32 2.79 -9.52
N ALA A 73 5.18 3.20 -8.25
CA ALA A 73 3.87 3.48 -7.65
C ALA A 73 3.13 4.59 -8.41
N SER A 74 3.84 5.66 -8.76
CA SER A 74 3.28 6.80 -9.51
C SER A 74 2.82 6.40 -10.90
N VAL A 75 3.61 5.61 -11.63
CA VAL A 75 3.21 5.08 -12.96
C VAL A 75 1.96 4.21 -12.85
N LEU A 76 1.84 3.39 -11.80
CA LEU A 76 0.65 2.58 -11.54
C LEU A 76 -0.60 3.45 -11.31
N VAL A 77 -0.44 4.57 -10.60
CA VAL A 77 -1.52 5.55 -10.36
C VAL A 77 -1.91 6.30 -11.63
N LEU A 78 -0.97 6.55 -12.55
CA LEU A 78 -1.29 7.18 -13.84
C LEU A 78 -2.15 6.29 -14.74
N ILE A 79 -2.05 4.97 -14.61
CA ILE A 79 -2.91 4.02 -15.35
C ILE A 79 -4.35 4.07 -14.81
N GLU A 80 -4.52 4.17 -13.49
CA GLU A 80 -5.82 4.20 -12.84
C GLU A 80 -5.89 5.38 -11.83
N PRO A 81 -6.23 6.61 -12.27
CA PRO A 81 -6.15 7.81 -11.42
C PRO A 81 -7.11 7.76 -10.23
N VAL A 82 -8.15 6.93 -10.31
CA VAL A 82 -9.11 6.64 -9.21
C VAL A 82 -8.39 5.99 -8.01
N ALA A 83 -7.23 5.35 -8.23
CA ALA A 83 -6.42 4.74 -7.18
C ALA A 83 -5.54 5.74 -6.40
N ALA A 84 -5.33 6.97 -6.90
CA ALA A 84 -4.47 7.98 -6.25
C ALA A 84 -5.02 8.47 -4.90
N SER A 85 -6.33 8.34 -4.71
CA SER A 85 -7.07 8.91 -3.59
C SER A 85 -7.25 7.89 -2.45
N SER A 86 -7.30 8.38 -1.21
CA SER A 86 -7.62 7.59 0.00
C SER A 86 -8.90 6.74 -0.14
N GLY A 87 -9.84 7.12 -1.01
CA GLY A 87 -11.08 6.38 -1.25
C GLY A 87 -12.22 6.72 -0.28
N ILE A 88 -11.94 7.33 0.87
CA ILE A 88 -12.96 7.77 1.83
C ILE A 88 -14.00 8.73 1.19
N PRO A 89 -13.63 9.80 0.47
CA PRO A 89 -14.61 10.70 -0.15
C PRO A 89 -15.40 10.00 -1.27
N GLU A 90 -14.78 9.06 -1.99
CA GLU A 90 -15.41 8.30 -3.07
C GLU A 90 -16.51 7.37 -2.52
N ILE A 91 -16.21 6.62 -1.47
CA ILE A 91 -17.19 5.75 -0.80
C ILE A 91 -18.31 6.58 -0.15
N LYS A 92 -17.99 7.73 0.45
CA LYS A 92 -19.01 8.64 1.01
C LYS A 92 -19.96 9.16 -0.06
N SER A 93 -19.44 9.56 -1.22
CA SER A 93 -20.24 10.02 -2.36
C SER A 93 -21.11 8.89 -2.93
N TYR A 94 -20.55 7.68 -3.01
CA TYR A 94 -21.29 6.48 -3.42
C TYR A 94 -22.46 6.17 -2.49
N LEU A 95 -22.26 6.28 -1.16
CA LEU A 95 -23.31 6.12 -0.15
C LEU A 95 -24.37 7.23 -0.21
N ASN A 96 -24.00 8.43 -0.66
CA ASN A 96 -24.94 9.53 -0.94
C ASN A 96 -25.75 9.32 -2.24
N GLY A 97 -25.57 8.19 -2.93
CA GLY A 97 -26.28 7.88 -4.18
C GLY A 97 -25.62 8.46 -5.44
N VAL A 98 -24.45 9.11 -5.31
CA VAL A 98 -23.69 9.61 -6.46
C VAL A 98 -22.85 8.46 -7.02
N LYS A 99 -23.22 7.98 -8.20
CA LYS A 99 -22.55 6.85 -8.85
C LYS A 99 -21.24 7.32 -9.50
N ILE A 100 -20.12 7.13 -8.80
CA ILE A 100 -18.79 7.34 -9.35
C ILE A 100 -18.40 6.09 -10.17
N PRO A 101 -18.10 6.19 -11.48
CA PRO A 101 -17.68 5.05 -12.27
C PRO A 101 -16.29 4.55 -11.81
N GLY A 102 -16.10 3.22 -11.76
CA GLY A 102 -14.78 2.62 -11.54
C GLY A 102 -14.35 2.34 -10.08
N ILE A 103 -15.13 2.77 -9.08
CA ILE A 103 -14.76 2.64 -7.66
C ILE A 103 -14.71 1.20 -7.12
N VAL A 104 -15.48 0.27 -7.72
CA VAL A 104 -15.62 -1.13 -7.28
C VAL A 104 -14.84 -2.12 -8.17
N GLN A 105 -13.99 -1.62 -9.07
CA GLN A 105 -13.20 -2.51 -9.93
C GLN A 105 -12.04 -3.14 -9.15
N LEU A 106 -11.81 -4.44 -9.36
CA LEU A 106 -10.68 -5.17 -8.78
C LEU A 106 -9.32 -4.55 -9.19
N ARG A 107 -9.24 -3.95 -10.38
CA ARG A 107 -8.04 -3.26 -10.87
C ARG A 107 -7.69 -2.05 -9.99
N THR A 108 -8.69 -1.24 -9.64
CA THR A 108 -8.54 -0.10 -8.72
C THR A 108 -8.08 -0.56 -7.33
N PHE A 109 -8.63 -1.66 -6.82
CA PHE A 109 -8.22 -2.23 -5.53
C PHE A 109 -6.76 -2.69 -5.53
N LEU A 110 -6.34 -3.43 -6.57
CA LEU A 110 -4.96 -3.88 -6.71
C LEU A 110 -3.99 -2.70 -6.87
N CYS A 111 -4.35 -1.70 -7.69
CA CYS A 111 -3.54 -0.49 -7.85
C CYS A 111 -3.39 0.27 -6.52
N LYS A 112 -4.46 0.39 -5.73
CA LYS A 112 -4.40 0.98 -4.37
C LYS A 112 -3.49 0.18 -3.44
N ALA A 113 -3.66 -1.15 -3.38
CA ALA A 113 -2.87 -2.01 -2.49
C ALA A 113 -1.37 -1.96 -2.84
N ILE A 114 -1.04 -2.07 -4.13
CA ILE A 114 0.34 -2.03 -4.62
C ILE A 114 0.94 -0.63 -4.47
N GLY A 115 0.17 0.42 -4.76
CA GLY A 115 0.59 1.81 -4.58
C GLY A 115 0.92 2.14 -3.12
N VAL A 116 0.07 1.72 -2.18
CA VAL A 116 0.33 1.87 -0.74
C VAL A 116 1.57 1.08 -0.33
N LEU A 117 1.71 -0.18 -0.77
CA LEU A 117 2.88 -1.02 -0.47
C LEU A 117 4.18 -0.32 -0.89
N PHE A 118 4.27 0.15 -2.12
CA PHE A 118 5.48 0.82 -2.63
C PHE A 118 5.72 2.19 -2.02
N THR A 119 4.66 2.95 -1.72
CA THR A 119 4.79 4.28 -1.09
C THR A 119 5.32 4.15 0.34
N VAL A 120 4.79 3.20 1.12
CA VAL A 120 5.25 2.95 2.49
C VAL A 120 6.65 2.32 2.48
N ALA A 121 6.95 1.40 1.55
CA ALA A 121 8.30 0.85 1.38
C ALA A 121 9.33 1.91 0.95
N GLY A 122 8.92 2.90 0.15
CA GLY A 122 9.71 4.06 -0.25
C GLY A 122 9.97 5.06 0.88
N GLY A 123 9.35 4.89 2.05
CA GLY A 123 9.53 5.76 3.22
C GLY A 123 8.80 7.10 3.12
N THR A 124 7.91 7.27 2.15
CA THR A 124 7.01 8.43 2.12
C THR A 124 5.97 8.28 3.22
N THR A 125 5.96 9.22 4.16
CA THR A 125 4.83 9.41 5.07
C THR A 125 3.70 10.04 4.27
N THR A 126 2.73 9.23 3.85
CA THR A 126 1.41 9.71 3.39
C THR A 126 0.66 10.42 4.49
#